data_AF-A0A1H3WXQ5-F1
#
_entry.id   AF-A0A1H3WXQ5-F1
#
_cell.length_a   1.000
_cell.length_b   1.000
_cell.length_c   1.000
_cell.angle_alpha   90.00
_cell.angle_beta   90.00
_cell.angle_gamma   90.00
#
_symmetry.space_group_name_H-M   'P 1'
#
loop_
_entity.id
_entity.type
_entity.pdbx_description
1 polymer ?
#
loop_
_entity_poly.entity_id
_entity_poly.type
_entity_poly.pdbx_seq_one_letter_code
_entity_poly.pdbx_strand_id
1 'polypeptide(L)'
;MTTLTSDQFELLTHSPLFRSIPPDRLSQALSCLGARVKACPKGSRLFEVGVPSVELGFVLSGGVELSKEDYWGNRILLGQSGPGQIVGEVYACLPDEPMDVTATAVEDSLILFLRVDCLLDDTRHCTWQPFLSRNLIAVLSRKTLGLTRKIEHSSKRTIRLKVLSYLSAQATHVGSPTFTIPYNRQGLADYLAVDRSALSAELSRMSKEGLITVRRNHFTLHAPSHLQ
;
A
#
# COMPACT_ATOMS: atom_id res chain seq x y z
N MET A 1 -3.63 -29.10 -2.30
CA MET A 1 -3.85 -27.79 -1.64
C MET A 1 -2.74 -27.62 -0.63
N THR A 2 -1.90 -26.60 -0.79
CA THR A 2 -0.84 -26.32 0.19
C THR A 2 -1.51 -25.83 1.48
N THR A 3 -1.36 -26.58 2.56
CA THR A 3 -1.92 -26.24 3.88
C THR A 3 -1.21 -24.98 4.40
N LEU A 4 -1.98 -24.00 4.88
CA LEU A 4 -1.42 -22.79 5.49
C LEU A 4 -0.67 -23.19 6.79
N THR A 5 0.51 -22.62 7.01
CA THR A 5 1.23 -22.79 8.28
C THR A 5 0.57 -21.95 9.39
N SER A 6 0.91 -22.22 10.65
CA SER A 6 0.41 -21.45 11.79
C SER A 6 0.69 -19.94 11.66
N ASP A 7 1.91 -19.57 11.25
CA ASP A 7 2.30 -18.17 11.06
C ASP A 7 1.49 -17.48 9.94
N GLN A 8 1.21 -18.21 8.85
CA GLN A 8 0.39 -17.71 7.75
C GLN A 8 -1.07 -17.53 8.17
N PHE A 9 -1.56 -18.43 9.01
CA PHE A 9 -2.90 -18.32 9.58
C PHE A 9 -3.00 -17.10 10.51
N GLU A 10 -2.00 -16.89 11.37
CA GLU A 10 -1.92 -15.73 12.25
C GLU A 10 -1.90 -14.42 11.46
N LEU A 11 -1.12 -14.37 10.37
CA LEU A 11 -1.06 -13.22 9.46
C LEU A 11 -2.43 -12.88 8.85
N LEU A 12 -3.21 -13.90 8.47
CA LEU A 12 -4.57 -13.71 7.95
C LEU A 12 -5.52 -13.21 9.03
N THR A 13 -5.45 -13.73 10.26
CA THR A 13 -6.32 -13.28 11.37
C THR A 13 -6.07 -11.82 11.76
N HIS A 14 -4.84 -11.33 11.60
CA HIS A 14 -4.50 -9.92 11.84
C HIS A 14 -4.76 -9.02 10.62
N SER A 15 -5.12 -9.59 9.47
CA SER A 15 -5.40 -8.82 8.27
C SER A 15 -6.68 -8.00 8.44
N PRO A 16 -6.68 -6.72 8.01
CA PRO A 16 -7.90 -5.95 7.94
C PRO A 16 -8.97 -6.53 7.01
N LEU A 17 -8.62 -7.42 6.07
CA LEU A 17 -9.56 -8.09 5.16
C LEU A 17 -10.45 -9.11 5.88
N PHE A 18 -9.89 -9.82 6.86
CA PHE A 18 -10.59 -10.86 7.63
C PHE A 18 -11.03 -10.39 9.01
N ARG A 19 -10.97 -9.07 9.26
CA ARG A 19 -11.40 -8.48 10.53
C ARG A 19 -12.85 -8.88 10.85
N SER A 20 -13.11 -9.18 12.11
CA SER A 20 -14.43 -9.62 12.60
C SER A 20 -14.88 -11.01 12.11
N ILE A 21 -14.00 -11.78 11.45
CA ILE A 21 -14.21 -13.21 11.21
C ILE A 21 -13.49 -13.98 12.32
N PRO A 22 -14.21 -14.80 13.12
CA PRO A 22 -13.59 -15.61 14.16
C PRO A 22 -12.52 -16.55 13.57
N PRO A 23 -11.38 -16.77 14.25
CA PRO A 23 -10.32 -17.64 13.75
C PRO A 23 -10.82 -19.05 13.37
N ASP A 24 -11.70 -19.65 14.17
CA ASP A 24 -12.30 -20.98 13.90
C ASP A 24 -13.15 -21.02 12.61
N ARG A 25 -13.55 -19.85 12.09
CA ARG A 25 -14.37 -19.69 10.88
C ARG A 25 -13.60 -19.17 9.68
N LEU A 26 -12.33 -18.82 9.84
CA LEU A 26 -11.50 -18.31 8.74
C LEU A 26 -11.43 -19.29 7.57
N SER A 27 -11.36 -20.60 7.83
CA SER A 27 -11.37 -21.64 6.79
C SER A 27 -12.63 -21.60 5.91
N GLN A 28 -13.79 -21.30 6.50
CA GLN A 28 -15.06 -21.18 5.77
C GLN A 28 -15.07 -19.92 4.89
N ALA A 29 -14.56 -18.81 5.41
CA ALA A 29 -14.42 -17.57 4.65
C ALA A 29 -13.43 -17.74 3.48
N LEU A 30 -12.29 -18.40 3.71
CA LEU A 30 -11.32 -18.73 2.66
C LEU A 30 -11.94 -19.65 1.59
N SER A 31 -12.78 -20.60 1.99
CA SER A 31 -13.51 -21.45 1.05
C SER A 31 -14.48 -20.64 0.19
N CYS A 32 -15.20 -19.65 0.76
CA CYS A 32 -16.06 -18.76 -0.04
C CYS A 32 -15.27 -17.99 -1.12
N LEU A 33 -14.06 -17.57 -0.79
CA LEU A 33 -13.18 -16.80 -1.67
C LEU A 33 -12.39 -17.67 -2.65
N GLY A 34 -12.65 -18.98 -2.71
CA GLY A 34 -11.93 -19.89 -3.60
C GLY A 34 -10.41 -19.88 -3.35
N ALA A 35 -10.00 -19.76 -2.10
CA ALA A 35 -8.62 -19.46 -1.74
C ALA A 35 -7.61 -20.48 -2.28
N ARG A 36 -6.57 -19.99 -2.96
CA ARG A 36 -5.52 -20.81 -3.57
C ARG A 36 -4.13 -20.26 -3.27
N VAL A 37 -3.33 -21.06 -2.57
CA VAL A 37 -1.92 -20.74 -2.32
C VAL A 37 -1.06 -21.12 -3.54
N LYS A 38 -0.18 -20.22 -3.96
CA LYS A 38 0.79 -20.45 -5.05
C LYS A 38 2.16 -19.89 -4.67
N ALA A 39 3.20 -20.68 -4.92
CA ALA A 39 4.58 -20.23 -4.85
C ALA A 39 4.92 -19.43 -6.12
N CYS A 40 5.51 -18.27 -5.93
CA CYS A 40 5.85 -17.30 -6.96
C CYS A 40 7.36 -17.01 -6.86
N PRO A 41 8.21 -17.71 -7.64
CA PRO A 41 9.64 -17.43 -7.67
C PRO A 41 9.92 -15.97 -8.06
N LYS A 42 11.07 -15.45 -7.66
CA LYS A 42 11.51 -14.11 -8.07
C LYS A 42 11.39 -13.93 -9.59
N GLY A 43 10.81 -12.81 -10.01
CA GLY A 43 10.57 -12.45 -11.41
C GLY A 43 9.27 -13.02 -11.99
N SER A 44 8.53 -13.85 -11.26
CA SER A 44 7.22 -14.33 -11.70
C SER A 44 6.18 -13.20 -11.71
N ARG A 45 5.39 -13.14 -12.79
CA ARG A 45 4.25 -12.22 -12.89
C ARG A 45 3.04 -12.89 -12.25
N LEU A 46 2.46 -12.22 -11.26
CA LEU A 46 1.22 -12.63 -10.61
C LEU A 46 0.02 -12.19 -11.46
N PHE A 47 0.13 -10.99 -12.02
CA PHE A 47 -0.88 -10.31 -12.80
C PHE A 47 -0.21 -9.60 -13.99
N GLU A 48 -0.86 -9.65 -15.15
CA GLU A 48 -0.29 -9.18 -16.42
C GLU A 48 -1.18 -8.13 -17.08
N VAL A 49 -0.54 -7.19 -17.77
CA VAL A 49 -1.22 -6.13 -18.51
C VAL A 49 -2.13 -6.73 -19.59
N GLY A 50 -3.34 -6.17 -19.71
CA GLY A 50 -4.35 -6.60 -20.69
C GLY A 50 -5.14 -7.84 -20.28
N VAL A 51 -4.80 -8.48 -19.16
CA VAL A 51 -5.52 -9.65 -18.66
C VAL A 51 -6.47 -9.22 -17.55
N PRO A 52 -7.80 -9.35 -17.70
CA PRO A 52 -8.73 -9.10 -16.60
C PRO A 52 -8.56 -10.17 -15.51
N SER A 53 -8.80 -9.78 -14.26
CA SER A 53 -8.70 -10.69 -13.12
C SER A 53 -9.85 -10.44 -12.16
N VAL A 54 -10.43 -11.53 -11.64
CA VAL A 54 -11.39 -11.50 -10.51
C VAL A 54 -10.72 -11.89 -9.18
N GLU A 55 -9.42 -12.19 -9.24
CA GLU A 55 -8.61 -12.57 -8.09
C GLU A 55 -7.77 -11.38 -7.62
N LEU A 56 -7.67 -11.20 -6.31
CA LEU A 56 -6.61 -10.45 -5.67
C LEU A 56 -5.58 -11.40 -5.07
N GLY A 57 -4.36 -10.92 -4.90
CA GLY A 57 -3.29 -11.65 -4.20
C GLY A 57 -3.12 -11.12 -2.78
N PHE A 58 -3.11 -11.99 -1.79
CA PHE A 58 -2.68 -11.69 -0.43
C PHE A 58 -1.26 -12.25 -0.23
N VAL A 59 -0.33 -11.40 0.17
CA VAL A 59 1.08 -11.81 0.34
C VAL A 59 1.24 -12.52 1.68
N LEU A 60 1.54 -13.82 1.64
CA LEU A 60 1.82 -14.62 2.84
C LEU A 60 3.29 -14.47 3.27
N SER A 61 4.21 -14.45 2.30
CA SER A 61 5.63 -14.22 2.50
C SER A 61 6.27 -13.64 1.23
N GLY A 62 7.43 -13.00 1.37
CA GLY A 62 8.14 -12.37 0.27
C GLY A 62 7.59 -10.97 -0.06
N GLY A 63 7.68 -10.57 -1.32
CA GLY A 63 7.37 -9.22 -1.76
C GLY A 63 6.93 -9.15 -3.22
N VAL A 64 5.91 -8.33 -3.47
CA VAL A 64 5.34 -8.08 -4.80
C VAL A 64 5.44 -6.60 -5.13
N GLU A 65 5.85 -6.32 -6.36
CA GLU A 65 5.95 -4.98 -6.91
C GLU A 65 4.89 -4.76 -7.99
N LEU A 66 4.16 -3.65 -7.88
CA LEU A 66 3.22 -3.18 -8.89
C LEU A 66 3.91 -2.11 -9.74
N SER A 67 4.06 -2.37 -11.04
CA SER A 67 4.70 -1.44 -11.97
C SER A 67 3.88 -1.26 -13.25
N LYS A 68 3.97 -0.08 -13.83
CA LYS A 68 3.45 0.24 -15.15
C LYS A 68 4.60 0.55 -16.09
N GLU A 69 4.52 0.05 -17.32
CA GLU A 69 5.45 0.43 -18.38
C GLU A 69 4.75 1.41 -19.29
N ASP A 70 5.42 2.52 -19.62
CA ASP A 70 4.91 3.46 -20.61
C ASP A 70 5.25 3.01 -22.04
N TYR A 71 4.77 3.78 -23.02
CA TYR A 71 5.00 3.48 -24.44
C TYR A 71 6.48 3.42 -24.83
N TRP A 72 7.35 4.14 -24.11
CA TRP A 72 8.78 4.20 -24.37
C TRP A 72 9.57 3.14 -23.60
N GLY A 73 8.88 2.24 -22.90
CA GLY A 73 9.49 1.19 -22.09
C GLY A 73 10.01 1.69 -20.74
N ASN A 74 9.67 2.92 -20.32
CA ASN A 74 10.03 3.38 -18.99
C ASN A 74 9.13 2.70 -17.96
N ARG A 75 9.77 2.05 -16.99
CA ARG A 75 9.09 1.36 -15.90
C ARG A 75 8.85 2.31 -14.73
N ILE A 76 7.59 2.48 -14.38
CA ILE A 76 7.11 3.31 -13.27
C ILE A 76 6.68 2.38 -12.13
N LEU A 77 7.36 2.48 -10.99
CA LEU A 77 6.97 1.81 -9.75
C LEU A 77 5.74 2.49 -9.14
N LEU A 78 4.64 1.77 -9.01
CA LEU A 78 3.40 2.29 -8.43
C LEU A 78 3.25 1.93 -6.95
N GLY A 79 3.75 0.78 -6.54
CA GLY A 79 3.72 0.36 -5.15
C GLY A 79 4.36 -1.00 -4.92
N GLN A 80 4.51 -1.34 -3.65
CA GLN A 80 5.01 -2.64 -3.21
C GLN A 80 4.06 -3.21 -2.16
N SER A 81 3.96 -4.53 -2.10
CA SER A 81 3.14 -5.28 -1.15
C SER A 81 3.98 -6.37 -0.52
N GLY A 82 4.13 -6.31 0.80
CA GLY A 82 4.79 -7.31 1.63
C GLY A 82 3.78 -8.15 2.43
N PRO A 83 4.25 -9.00 3.36
CA PRO A 83 3.40 -9.92 4.11
C PRO A 83 2.24 -9.20 4.80
N GLY A 84 1.03 -9.74 4.67
CA GLY A 84 -0.19 -9.18 5.26
C GLY A 84 -0.91 -8.16 4.37
N GLN A 85 -0.29 -7.76 3.26
CA GLN A 85 -0.86 -6.80 2.30
C GLN A 85 -1.48 -7.52 1.10
N ILE A 86 -2.42 -6.81 0.45
CA ILE A 86 -3.08 -7.29 -0.77
C ILE A 86 -2.60 -6.51 -2.00
N VAL A 87 -2.64 -7.17 -3.15
CA VAL A 87 -2.28 -6.64 -4.47
C VAL A 87 -3.31 -7.07 -5.52
N GLY A 88 -3.52 -6.23 -6.54
CA GLY A 88 -4.47 -6.49 -7.63
C GLY A 88 -5.94 -6.24 -7.27
N GLU A 89 -6.21 -5.78 -6.04
CA GLU A 89 -7.57 -5.66 -5.51
C GLU A 89 -8.47 -4.70 -6.28
N VAL A 90 -7.92 -3.64 -6.88
CA VAL A 90 -8.69 -2.64 -7.65
C VAL A 90 -9.30 -3.28 -8.89
N TYR A 91 -8.49 -4.00 -9.68
CA TYR A 91 -8.93 -4.69 -10.89
C TYR A 91 -9.79 -5.92 -10.54
N ALA A 92 -9.47 -6.61 -9.44
CA ALA A 92 -10.29 -7.71 -8.96
C ALA A 92 -11.75 -7.28 -8.66
N CYS A 93 -11.95 -6.02 -8.25
CA CYS A 93 -13.28 -5.45 -8.03
C CYS A 93 -13.93 -4.84 -9.28
N LEU A 94 -13.19 -4.74 -10.39
CA LEU A 94 -13.62 -4.16 -11.66
C LEU A 94 -13.37 -5.19 -12.78
N PRO A 95 -14.17 -6.27 -12.85
CA PRO A 95 -13.89 -7.42 -13.72
C PRO A 95 -13.85 -7.07 -15.21
N ASP A 96 -14.53 -5.99 -15.62
CA ASP A 96 -14.56 -5.50 -17.00
C ASP A 96 -13.36 -4.62 -17.35
N GLU A 97 -12.52 -4.25 -16.39
CA GLU A 97 -11.33 -3.43 -16.60
C GLU A 97 -10.06 -4.31 -16.65
N PRO A 98 -9.43 -4.48 -17.82
CA PRO A 98 -8.16 -5.19 -17.91
C PRO A 98 -7.08 -4.48 -17.10
N MET A 99 -6.11 -5.25 -16.59
CA MET A 99 -5.02 -4.66 -15.83
C MET A 99 -4.16 -3.76 -16.73
N ASP A 100 -3.91 -2.52 -16.33
CA ASP A 100 -2.95 -1.62 -17.00
C ASP A 100 -1.59 -1.58 -16.27
N VAL A 101 -1.40 -2.52 -15.34
CA VAL A 101 -0.23 -2.68 -14.48
C VAL A 101 0.19 -4.14 -14.42
N THR A 102 1.47 -4.38 -14.18
CA THR A 102 2.01 -5.72 -13.91
C THR A 102 2.34 -5.86 -12.42
N ALA A 103 1.94 -6.96 -11.80
CA ALA A 103 2.38 -7.33 -10.46
C ALA A 103 3.43 -8.44 -10.54
N THR A 104 4.64 -8.19 -10.03
CA THR A 104 5.78 -9.11 -10.16
C THR A 104 6.35 -9.44 -8.77
N ALA A 105 6.64 -10.71 -8.51
CA ALA A 105 7.39 -11.13 -7.32
C ALA A 105 8.84 -10.61 -7.41
N VAL A 106 9.29 -9.80 -6.44
CA VAL A 106 10.66 -9.25 -6.43
C VAL A 106 11.65 -10.15 -5.67
N GLU A 107 11.12 -11.14 -4.96
CA GLU A 107 11.82 -12.21 -4.26
C GLU A 107 10.92 -13.46 -4.25
N ASP A 108 11.44 -14.60 -3.81
CA ASP A 108 10.65 -15.82 -3.71
C ASP A 108 9.49 -15.61 -2.73
N SER A 109 8.28 -15.67 -3.25
CA SER A 109 7.08 -15.23 -2.57
C SER A 109 6.03 -16.33 -2.50
N LEU A 110 5.19 -16.30 -1.47
CA LEU A 110 4.03 -17.17 -1.35
C LEU A 110 2.77 -16.31 -1.32
N ILE A 111 1.86 -16.57 -2.25
CA ILE A 111 0.70 -15.72 -2.49
C ILE A 111 -0.57 -16.55 -2.32
N LEU A 112 -1.51 -16.02 -1.53
CA LEU A 112 -2.86 -16.53 -1.41
C LEU A 112 -3.76 -15.76 -2.37
N PHE A 113 -4.16 -16.41 -3.47
CA PHE A 113 -5.13 -15.85 -4.40
C PHE A 113 -6.54 -16.01 -3.86
N LEU A 114 -7.32 -14.93 -3.90
CA LEU A 114 -8.68 -14.85 -3.39
C LEU A 114 -9.58 -14.25 -4.48
N ARG A 115 -10.61 -14.99 -4.85
CA ARG A 115 -11.67 -14.52 -5.76
C ARG A 115 -12.62 -13.59 -5.02
N VAL A 116 -12.78 -12.38 -5.52
CA VAL A 116 -13.67 -11.36 -4.90
C VAL A 116 -14.95 -11.11 -5.70
N ASP A 117 -15.11 -11.74 -6.86
CA ASP A 117 -16.34 -11.70 -7.63
C ASP A 117 -17.53 -12.26 -6.84
N CYS A 118 -17.31 -13.25 -5.95
CA CYS A 118 -18.34 -13.75 -5.04
C CYS A 118 -18.78 -12.74 -3.97
N LEU A 119 -18.04 -11.66 -3.77
CA LEU A 119 -18.40 -10.60 -2.83
C LEU A 119 -19.32 -9.56 -3.45
N LEU A 120 -19.33 -9.49 -4.79
CA LEU A 120 -20.06 -8.53 -5.60
C LEU A 120 -21.33 -9.14 -6.24
N ASP A 121 -21.51 -10.45 -6.09
CA ASP A 121 -22.54 -11.24 -6.76
C ASP A 121 -23.48 -11.86 -5.71
N ASP A 122 -24.74 -11.40 -5.70
CA ASP A 122 -25.76 -11.82 -4.74
C ASP A 122 -26.23 -13.29 -4.94
N THR A 123 -25.82 -13.94 -6.03
CA THR A 123 -26.22 -15.33 -6.30
C THR A 123 -25.36 -16.36 -5.55
N ARG A 124 -24.18 -15.95 -5.06
CA ARG A 124 -23.28 -16.84 -4.31
C ARG A 124 -23.53 -16.76 -2.81
N HIS A 125 -23.94 -17.89 -2.25
CA HIS A 125 -24.22 -18.02 -0.83
C HIS A 125 -22.92 -18.09 -0.02
N CYS A 126 -22.40 -16.93 0.39
CA CYS A 126 -21.35 -16.85 1.40
C CYS A 126 -21.86 -16.13 2.66
N THR A 127 -21.93 -16.85 3.78
CA THR A 127 -22.33 -16.29 5.08
C THR A 127 -21.46 -15.10 5.51
N TRP A 128 -20.21 -15.05 5.05
CA TRP A 128 -19.24 -14.02 5.40
C TRP A 128 -19.21 -12.83 4.44
N GLN A 129 -20.01 -12.84 3.36
CA GLN A 129 -20.02 -11.80 2.33
C GLN A 129 -20.13 -10.38 2.92
N PRO A 130 -21.09 -10.06 3.81
CA PRO A 130 -21.22 -8.68 4.30
C PRO A 130 -19.97 -8.18 5.07
N PHE A 131 -19.32 -9.09 5.81
CA PHE A 131 -18.11 -8.77 6.56
C PHE A 131 -16.92 -8.56 5.61
N LEU A 132 -16.73 -9.48 4.66
CA LEU A 132 -15.65 -9.43 3.67
C LEU A 132 -15.78 -8.20 2.77
N SER A 133 -16.98 -7.89 2.26
CA SER A 133 -17.22 -6.71 1.43
C SER A 133 -16.96 -5.42 2.19
N ARG A 134 -17.46 -5.29 3.44
CA ARG A 134 -17.16 -4.14 4.30
C ARG A 134 -15.67 -3.97 4.56
N ASN A 135 -14.97 -5.07 4.85
CA ASN A 135 -13.55 -5.06 5.13
C ASN A 135 -12.73 -4.68 3.88
N LEU A 136 -13.11 -5.21 2.72
CA LEU A 136 -12.50 -4.86 1.44
C LEU A 136 -12.68 -3.37 1.13
N ILE A 137 -13.89 -2.82 1.30
CA ILE A 137 -14.15 -1.38 1.19
C ILE A 137 -13.26 -0.59 2.15
N ALA A 138 -13.10 -1.04 3.39
CA ALA A 138 -12.23 -0.36 4.36
C ALA A 138 -10.75 -0.42 3.95
N VAL A 139 -10.28 -1.52 3.37
CA VAL A 139 -8.90 -1.65 2.83
C VAL A 139 -8.70 -0.70 1.65
N LEU A 140 -9.61 -0.73 0.67
CA LEU A 140 -9.60 0.18 -0.48
C LEU A 140 -9.63 1.63 -0.03
N SER A 141 -10.53 1.99 0.88
CA SER A 141 -10.66 3.36 1.41
C SER A 141 -9.38 3.86 2.08
N ARG A 142 -8.68 3.00 2.84
CA ARG A 142 -7.38 3.34 3.44
C ARG A 142 -6.31 3.57 2.38
N LYS A 143 -6.24 2.72 1.34
CA LYS A 143 -5.31 2.90 0.23
C LYS A 143 -5.60 4.20 -0.54
N THR A 144 -6.87 4.47 -0.85
CA THR A 144 -7.32 5.71 -1.48
C THR A 144 -6.96 6.94 -0.66
N LEU A 145 -7.23 6.94 0.64
CA LEU A 145 -6.85 8.04 1.52
C LEU A 145 -5.33 8.28 1.54
N GLY A 146 -4.53 7.21 1.56
CA GLY A 146 -3.08 7.28 1.44
C GLY A 146 -2.64 7.93 0.12
N LEU A 147 -3.26 7.55 -0.99
CA LEU A 147 -2.99 8.13 -2.31
C LEU A 147 -3.37 9.62 -2.37
N THR A 148 -4.55 9.99 -1.87
CA THR A 148 -5.00 11.39 -1.82
C THR A 148 -4.04 12.26 -1.01
N ARG A 149 -3.59 11.78 0.16
CA ARG A 149 -2.58 12.49 0.97
C ARG A 149 -1.24 12.63 0.25
N LYS A 150 -0.80 11.58 -0.46
CA LYS A 150 0.42 11.65 -1.27
C LYS A 150 0.30 12.73 -2.35
N ILE A 151 -0.82 12.78 -3.07
CA ILE A 151 -1.12 13.79 -4.09
C ILE A 151 -1.16 15.21 -3.48
N GLU A 152 -1.80 15.37 -2.32
CA GLU A 152 -1.88 16.67 -1.63
C GLU A 152 -0.49 17.28 -1.38
N HIS A 153 0.44 16.45 -0.91
CA HIS A 153 1.80 16.89 -0.62
C HIS A 153 2.67 16.99 -1.89
N SER A 154 2.58 16.03 -2.81
CA SER A 154 3.42 16.01 -4.01
C SER A 154 2.99 17.03 -5.06
N SER A 155 1.77 17.55 -5.01
CA SER A 155 1.27 18.56 -5.96
C SER A 155 1.69 19.99 -5.62
N LYS A 156 2.33 20.24 -4.47
CA LYS A 156 2.80 21.60 -4.13
C LYS A 156 3.88 22.07 -5.11
N ARG A 157 3.84 23.37 -5.45
CA ARG A 157 4.67 23.97 -6.53
C ARG A 157 6.18 23.86 -6.31
N THR A 158 6.65 23.89 -5.07
CA THR A 158 8.09 23.89 -4.74
C THR A 158 8.42 22.78 -3.76
N ILE A 159 9.66 22.28 -3.80
CA ILE A 159 10.16 21.27 -2.86
C ILE A 159 9.90 21.70 -1.40
N ARG A 160 10.15 22.97 -1.08
CA ARG A 160 9.87 23.56 0.23
C ARG A 160 8.42 23.36 0.65
N LEU A 161 7.47 23.74 -0.20
CA LEU A 161 6.04 23.61 0.10
C LEU A 161 5.62 22.14 0.21
N LYS A 162 6.18 21.24 -0.61
CA LYS A 162 5.93 19.80 -0.51
C LYS A 162 6.38 19.24 0.85
N VAL A 163 7.60 19.59 1.27
CA VAL A 163 8.16 19.20 2.58
C VAL A 163 7.33 19.75 3.73
N LEU A 164 7.04 21.06 3.74
CA LEU A 164 6.26 21.68 4.81
C LEU A 164 4.85 21.09 4.92
N SER A 165 4.18 20.86 3.79
CA SER A 165 2.86 20.23 3.76
C SER A 165 2.88 18.83 4.37
N TYR A 166 3.86 18.00 4.01
CA TYR A 166 3.99 16.66 4.57
C TYR A 166 4.33 16.69 6.08
N LEU A 167 5.33 17.47 6.48
CA LEU A 167 5.77 17.54 7.87
C LEU A 167 4.69 18.13 8.79
N SER A 168 3.92 19.12 8.31
CA SER A 168 2.78 19.66 9.05
C SER A 168 1.70 18.59 9.29
N ALA A 169 1.37 17.79 8.27
CA ALA A 169 0.43 16.68 8.44
C ALA A 169 0.93 15.62 9.42
N GLN A 170 2.24 15.31 9.42
CA GLN A 170 2.84 14.38 10.40
C GLN A 170 2.80 14.94 11.83
N ALA A 171 3.12 16.22 12.02
CA ALA A 171 3.06 16.87 13.33
C ALA A 171 1.65 16.81 13.92
N THR A 172 0.63 17.13 13.11
CA THR A 172 -0.78 17.04 13.51
C THR A 172 -1.20 15.61 13.82
N HIS A 173 -0.76 14.63 13.02
CA HIS A 173 -1.08 13.22 13.24
C HIS A 173 -0.50 12.67 14.54
N VAL A 174 0.74 13.05 14.87
CA VAL A 174 1.43 12.63 16.11
C VAL A 174 1.00 13.48 17.32
N GLY A 175 0.50 14.70 17.08
CA GLY A 175 0.19 15.67 18.14
C GLY A 175 1.46 16.30 18.74
N SER A 176 2.56 16.33 18.00
CA SER A 176 3.87 16.82 18.47
C SER A 176 4.64 17.50 17.33
N PRO A 177 5.38 18.61 17.60
CA PRO A 177 6.27 19.20 16.61
C PRO A 177 7.51 18.34 16.35
N THR A 178 7.79 17.36 17.20
CA THR A 178 8.91 16.43 17.08
C THR A 178 8.42 15.01 16.82
N PHE A 179 8.86 14.42 15.71
CA PHE A 179 8.37 13.12 15.25
C PHE A 179 9.38 12.42 14.32
N THR A 180 9.16 11.13 14.11
CA THR A 180 9.94 10.29 13.18
C THR A 180 9.06 9.88 12.02
N ILE A 181 9.58 9.97 10.80
CA ILE A 181 8.87 9.54 9.59
C ILE A 181 9.37 8.16 9.14
N PRO A 182 8.52 7.34 8.48
CA PRO A 182 8.87 6.00 8.03
C PRO A 182 9.72 5.99 6.74
N TYR A 183 10.39 7.10 6.43
CA TYR A 183 11.14 7.26 5.20
C TYR A 183 12.58 7.67 5.48
N ASN A 184 13.52 7.03 4.78
CA ASN A 184 14.86 7.56 4.61
C ASN A 184 14.83 8.72 3.59
N ARG A 185 15.99 9.33 3.28
CA ARG A 185 16.05 10.47 2.36
C ARG A 185 15.58 10.13 0.94
N GLN A 186 15.88 8.92 0.45
CA GLN A 186 15.42 8.47 -0.86
C GLN A 186 13.90 8.25 -0.85
N GLY A 187 13.39 7.52 0.14
CA GLY A 187 11.95 7.26 0.26
C GLY A 187 11.11 8.54 0.40
N LEU A 188 11.62 9.57 1.08
CA LEU A 188 10.93 10.86 1.14
C LEU A 188 10.95 11.60 -0.21
N ALA A 189 12.03 11.48 -0.98
CA ALA A 189 12.13 12.04 -2.32
C ALA A 189 11.13 11.36 -3.27
N ASP A 190 11.06 10.03 -3.23
CA ASP A 190 10.11 9.22 -4.00
C ASP A 190 8.66 9.51 -3.60
N TYR A 191 8.40 9.69 -2.30
CA TYR A 191 7.07 10.03 -1.79
C TYR A 191 6.62 11.41 -2.29
N LEU A 192 7.49 12.42 -2.28
CA LEU A 192 7.19 13.79 -2.69
C LEU A 192 7.35 14.03 -4.20
N ALA A 193 7.76 13.01 -4.96
CA ALA A 193 8.07 13.10 -6.39
C ALA A 193 9.04 14.26 -6.69
N VAL A 194 10.22 14.21 -6.07
CA VAL A 194 11.31 15.18 -6.25
C VAL A 194 12.65 14.45 -6.36
N ASP A 195 13.65 15.11 -6.94
CA ASP A 195 15.01 14.59 -6.94
C ASP A 195 15.59 14.54 -5.50
N ARG A 196 16.34 13.47 -5.20
CA ARG A 196 16.95 13.26 -3.87
C ARG A 196 17.96 14.34 -3.50
N SER A 197 18.78 14.78 -4.46
CA SER A 197 19.81 15.80 -4.22
C SER A 197 19.16 17.17 -3.98
N ALA A 198 18.14 17.51 -4.77
CA ALA A 198 17.37 18.73 -4.62
C ALA A 198 16.61 18.79 -3.29
N LEU A 199 15.99 17.67 -2.87
CA LEU A 199 15.36 17.53 -1.55
C LEU A 199 16.38 17.74 -0.43
N SER A 200 17.55 17.12 -0.54
CA SER A 200 18.60 17.22 0.48
C SER A 200 19.10 18.66 0.62
N ALA A 201 19.35 19.34 -0.51
CA ALA A 201 19.75 20.74 -0.53
C ALA A 201 18.68 21.65 0.10
N GLU A 202 17.39 21.41 -0.19
CA GLU A 202 16.30 22.19 0.38
C GLU A 202 16.17 21.99 1.90
N LEU A 203 16.25 20.76 2.38
CA LEU A 203 16.22 20.48 3.82
C LEU A 203 17.39 21.12 4.57
N SER A 204 18.58 21.12 3.97
CA SER A 204 19.74 21.84 4.54
C SER A 204 19.51 23.36 4.59
N ARG A 205 18.88 23.95 3.56
CA ARG A 205 18.50 25.38 3.59
C ARG A 205 17.47 25.66 4.68
N MET A 206 16.37 24.91 4.73
CA MET A 206 15.33 25.07 5.74
C MET A 206 15.87 24.92 7.17
N SER A 207 16.87 24.04 7.37
CA SER A 207 17.50 23.88 8.68
C SER A 207 18.42 25.06 9.04
N LYS A 208 19.19 25.59 8.07
CA LYS A 208 19.97 26.83 8.26
C LYS A 208 19.10 28.05 8.54
N GLU A 209 17.90 28.10 7.95
CA GLU A 209 16.89 29.13 8.16
C GLU A 209 16.15 28.97 9.51
N GLY A 210 16.40 27.89 10.27
CA GLY A 210 15.77 27.66 11.56
C GLY A 210 14.31 27.19 11.49
N LEU A 211 13.82 26.78 10.32
CA LEU A 211 12.44 26.28 10.15
C LEU A 211 12.27 24.86 10.70
N ILE A 212 13.32 24.03 10.56
CA ILE A 212 13.31 22.63 10.98
C ILE A 212 14.66 22.22 11.58
N THR A 213 14.64 21.25 12.48
CA THR A 213 15.82 20.43 12.79
C THR A 213 15.61 19.04 12.20
N VAL A 214 16.62 18.52 11.49
CA VAL A 214 16.55 17.19 10.86
C VAL A 214 17.74 16.32 11.28
N ARG A 215 17.46 15.09 11.74
CA ARG A 215 18.45 14.05 12.03
C ARG A 215 17.99 12.73 11.42
N ARG A 216 18.58 12.33 10.30
CA ARG A 216 18.12 11.17 9.50
C ARG A 216 16.62 11.30 9.12
N ASN A 217 15.77 10.50 9.73
CA ASN A 217 14.31 10.48 9.56
C ASN A 217 13.55 11.10 10.74
N HIS A 218 14.26 11.72 11.68
CA HIS A 218 13.69 12.44 12.81
C HIS A 218 13.66 13.94 12.52
N PHE A 219 12.52 14.57 12.78
CA PHE A 219 12.26 15.97 12.48
C PHE A 219 11.70 16.68 13.70
N THR A 220 12.12 17.93 13.90
CA THR A 220 11.48 18.89 14.80
C THR A 220 11.10 20.12 13.98
N LEU A 221 9.84 20.53 14.07
CA LEU A 221 9.33 21.77 13.48
C LEU A 221 9.46 22.90 14.47
N HIS A 222 10.02 24.02 14.01
CA HIS A 222 10.08 25.25 14.78
C HIS A 222 8.93 26.14 14.31
N ALA A 223 7.90 26.30 15.15
CA ALA A 223 6.79 27.18 14.82
C ALA A 223 7.33 28.61 14.63
N PRO A 224 6.86 29.38 13.62
CA PRO A 224 7.17 30.79 13.53
C PRO A 224 6.68 31.50 14.80
N SER A 225 7.49 32.40 15.35
CA SER A 225 7.27 33.13 16.60
C SER A 225 5.99 33.99 16.66
N HIS A 226 5.13 33.94 15.64
CA HIS A 226 3.95 34.81 15.46
C HIS A 226 2.60 34.07 15.54
N LEU A 227 2.59 32.78 15.89
CA LEU A 227 1.37 31.95 16.00
C LEU A 227 1.13 31.41 17.44
N GLN A 228 1.67 32.08 18.46
CA GLN A 228 1.33 31.86 19.86
C GLN A 228 0.26 32.84 20.33
#